data_AF-A0A944XJA2-F1
#
_entry.id   AF-A0A944XJA2-F1
#
_cell.length_a   1.000
_cell.length_b   1.000
_cell.length_c   1.000
_cell.angle_alpha   90.00
_cell.angle_beta   90.00
_cell.angle_gamma   90.00
#
_symmetry.space_group_name_H-M   'P 1'
#
loop_
_entity.id
_entity.type
_entity.pdbx_description
1 polymer ?
#
loop_
_entity_poly.entity_id
_entity_poly.type
_entity_poly.pdbx_seq_one_letter_code
_entity_poly.pdbx_strand_id
1 'polypeptide(L)' 'MSRIVIEKDTKPYKPKPEDEGDSLCMCGLSKERPFCDGSHHKIKDEKEGKLYQYDKDGNAKEITIEDN' A
#
# COMPACT_ATOMS: atom_id res chain seq x y z
N MET A 1 -7.83 -9.18 2.26
CA MET A 1 -6.88 -9.40 1.14
C MET A 1 -5.50 -9.15 1.68
N SER A 2 -4.55 -10.04 1.37
CA SER A 2 -3.20 -9.97 1.92
C SER A 2 -2.25 -9.43 0.87
N ARG A 3 -1.29 -8.61 1.27
CA ARG A 3 -0.31 -8.02 0.35
C ARG A 3 1.10 -8.07 0.91
N ILE A 4 2.06 -8.31 0.03
CA ILE A 4 3.47 -8.00 0.28
C ILE A 4 3.70 -6.58 -0.21
N VAL A 5 3.96 -5.67 0.73
CA VAL A 5 4.31 -4.27 0.47
C VAL A 5 5.72 -4.05 1.01
N ILE A 6 6.64 -3.60 0.15
CA ILE A 6 8.00 -3.27 0.57
C ILE A 6 8.01 -1.82 1.07
N GLU A 7 8.13 -1.65 2.39
CA GLU A 7 8.31 -0.36 3.04
C GLU A 7 9.79 -0.15 3.38
N LYS A 8 10.28 1.08 3.16
CA LYS A 8 11.64 1.48 3.56
C LYS A 8 11.62 2.36 4.81
N ASP A 9 10.50 2.98 5.11
CA ASP A 9 10.34 3.76 6.33
C ASP A 9 10.44 2.88 7.57
N THR A 10 11.30 3.29 8.51
CA THR A 10 11.58 2.55 9.75
C THR A 10 11.13 3.30 11.00
N LYS A 11 10.47 4.44 10.82
CA LYS A 11 10.07 5.35 11.90
C LYS A 11 8.62 5.81 11.70
N PRO A 12 7.89 6.11 12.79
CA PRO A 12 6.57 6.70 12.69
C PRO A 12 6.62 8.08 12.02
N TYR A 13 5.60 8.37 11.23
CA TYR A 13 5.35 9.73 10.77
C TYR A 13 4.90 10.61 11.95
N LYS A 14 5.41 11.85 11.99
CA LYS A 14 5.01 12.87 12.97
C LYS A 14 4.13 13.91 12.27
N PRO A 15 2.81 13.94 12.53
CA PRO A 15 1.90 14.90 11.92
C PRO A 15 2.27 16.34 12.26
N LYS A 16 2.09 17.24 11.31
CA LYS A 16 2.20 18.69 11.46
C LYS A 16 0.81 19.33 11.32
N PRO A 17 0.66 20.59 11.76
CA PRO A 17 -0.59 21.32 11.58
C PRO A 17 -0.99 21.47 10.10
N GLU A 18 -0.03 21.55 9.18
CA GLU A 18 -0.32 21.67 7.74
C GLU A 18 -1.03 20.46 7.14
N ASP A 19 -0.91 19.28 7.77
CA ASP A 19 -1.46 18.02 7.29
C ASP A 19 -2.93 17.83 7.74
N GLU A 20 -3.52 18.82 8.41
CA GLU A 20 -4.91 18.76 8.88
C GLU A 20 -5.89 18.70 7.71
N GLY A 21 -6.69 17.63 7.67
CA GLY A 21 -7.66 17.36 6.60
C GLY A 21 -7.16 16.40 5.52
N ASP A 22 -5.88 16.01 5.54
CA ASP A 22 -5.36 15.02 4.61
C ASP A 22 -5.83 13.59 4.97
N SER A 23 -6.05 12.79 3.93
CA SER A 23 -6.43 11.39 4.08
C SER A 23 -5.19 10.51 4.25
N LEU A 24 -5.20 9.63 5.26
CA LEU A 24 -4.10 8.69 5.50
C LEU A 24 -4.21 7.45 4.61
N CYS A 25 -3.08 6.99 4.11
CA CYS A 25 -2.97 5.74 3.35
C CYS A 25 -3.08 4.54 4.28
N MET A 26 -4.11 3.73 4.08
CA MET A 26 -4.29 2.44 4.75
C MET A 26 -4.09 1.24 3.84
N CYS A 27 -3.91 1.46 2.53
CA CYS A 27 -3.74 0.38 1.56
C CYS A 27 -2.28 -0.12 1.44
N GLY A 28 -1.31 0.67 1.91
CA GLY A 28 0.13 0.40 1.83
C GLY A 28 0.80 0.79 0.50
N LEU A 29 0.04 1.12 -0.54
CA LEU A 29 0.54 1.32 -1.91
C LEU A 29 0.77 2.77 -2.32
N SER A 30 0.47 3.75 -1.45
CA SER A 30 0.69 5.16 -1.78
C SER A 30 2.17 5.45 -2.02
N LYS A 31 2.46 6.27 -3.02
CA LYS A 31 3.80 6.82 -3.27
C LYS A 31 4.10 8.05 -2.40
N GLU A 32 3.07 8.62 -1.79
CA GLU A 32 3.14 9.80 -0.91
C GLU A 32 2.85 9.42 0.56
N ARG A 33 3.27 8.22 0.98
CA ARG A 33 3.10 7.75 2.36
C ARG A 33 3.64 8.80 3.36
N PRO A 34 2.90 9.07 4.46
CA PRO A 34 1.74 8.33 4.96
C PRO A 34 0.39 8.71 4.32
N PHE A 35 0.35 9.69 3.41
CA PHE A 35 -0.89 10.22 2.85
C PHE A 35 -1.41 9.41 1.67
N CYS A 36 -2.70 9.55 1.39
CA CYS A 36 -3.38 8.89 0.31
C CYS A 36 -3.17 9.64 -1.02
N ASP A 37 -2.62 8.95 -2.01
CA ASP A 37 -2.41 9.45 -3.38
C ASP A 37 -3.43 8.87 -4.38
N GLY A 38 -4.46 8.17 -3.89
CA GLY A 38 -5.45 7.47 -4.71
C GLY A 38 -5.01 6.10 -5.26
N SER A 39 -3.81 5.60 -4.93
CA SER A 39 -3.33 4.27 -5.38
C SER A 39 -4.23 3.11 -4.93
N HIS A 40 -5.02 3.29 -3.88
CA HIS A 40 -6.02 2.32 -3.42
C HIS A 40 -7.14 2.04 -4.44
N HIS A 41 -7.24 2.80 -5.53
CA HIS A 41 -8.16 2.47 -6.61
C HIS A 41 -7.70 1.29 -7.47
N LYS A 42 -6.41 0.94 -7.44
CA LYS A 42 -5.83 -0.16 -8.24
C LYS A 42 -6.11 -1.55 -7.65
N ILE A 43 -6.56 -1.62 -6.40
CA ILE A 43 -6.73 -2.87 -5.65
C ILE A 43 -8.17 -3.40 -5.67
N LYS A 44 -9.04 -2.84 -6.51
CA LYS A 44 -10.49 -3.17 -6.55
C LYS A 44 -10.77 -4.62 -6.95
N ASP A 45 -9.90 -5.20 -7.77
CA ASP A 45 -10.08 -6.55 -8.33
C ASP A 45 -9.36 -7.65 -7.54
N GLU A 46 -8.76 -7.29 -6.40
CA GLU A 46 -8.16 -8.27 -5.53
C GLU A 46 -9.23 -9.20 -4.94
N LYS A 47 -8.86 -10.47 -4.80
CA LYS A 47 -9.78 -11.52 -4.33
C LYS A 47 -9.50 -11.89 -2.89
N GLU A 48 -10.57 -12.23 -2.19
CA GLU A 48 -10.47 -12.81 -0.84
C GLU A 48 -9.64 -14.11 -0.86
N GLY A 49 -8.81 -14.30 0.16
CA GLY A 49 -7.93 -15.47 0.27
C GLY A 49 -6.71 -15.46 -0.66
N LYS A 50 -6.54 -14.44 -1.51
CA LYS A 50 -5.35 -14.31 -2.38
C LYS A 50 -4.30 -13.38 -1.78
N LEU A 51 -3.04 -13.65 -2.12
CA LEU A 51 -1.87 -12.85 -1.76
C LEU A 51 -1.36 -12.13 -3.00
N TYR A 52 -1.15 -10.82 -2.91
CA TYR A 52 -0.64 -10.01 -4.01
C TYR A 52 0.69 -9.35 -3.64
N GLN A 53 1.63 -9.34 -4.57
CA GLN A 53 2.85 -8.54 -4.52
C GLN A 53 2.74 -7.40 -5.53
N TYR A 54 3.03 -6.18 -5.08
CA TYR A 54 3.08 -5.00 -5.94
C TYR A 54 4.52 -4.63 -6.25
N ASP A 55 4.81 -4.40 -7.53
CA ASP A 55 6.11 -3.86 -7.94
C ASP A 55 6.20 -2.33 -7.76
N LYS A 56 7.38 -1.77 -8.02
CA LYS A 56 7.65 -0.32 -7.93
C LYS A 56 6.81 0.53 -8.90
N ASP A 57 6.32 -0.07 -9.98
CA ASP A 57 5.54 0.60 -11.01
C ASP A 57 4.03 0.51 -10.69
N GLY A 58 3.66 -0.30 -9.69
CA GLY A 58 2.31 -0.47 -9.18
C GLY A 58 1.54 -1.62 -9.86
N ASN A 59 2.23 -2.52 -10.54
CA ASN A 59 1.61 -3.73 -11.11
C ASN A 59 1.45 -4.79 -10.03
N ALA A 60 0.30 -5.44 -10.03
CA ALA A 60 -0.01 -6.53 -9.11
C ALA A 60 0.38 -7.88 -9.70
N LYS A 61 1.00 -8.74 -8.89
CA LYS A 61 1.21 -10.16 -9.16
C LYS A 61 0.53 -10.97 -8.06
N GLU A 62 -0.40 -11.85 -8.41
CA GLU A 62 -0.89 -12.88 -7.48
C GLU A 62 0.24 -13.86 -7.20
N ILE A 63 0.47 -14.18 -5.93
CA ILE A 63 1.51 -15.11 -5.47
C ILE A 63 0.93 -16.11 -4.45
N THR A 64 1.66 -17.18 -4.21
CA THR A 64 1.40 -18.18 -3.16
C THR A 64 2.51 -18.15 -2.11
N ILE A 65 2.27 -18.72 -0.93
CA ILE A 65 3.26 -18.74 0.16
C ILE A 65 4.50 -19.58 -0.21
N GLU A 66 4.36 -20.51 -1.16
CA GLU A 66 5.44 -21.36 -1.67
C GLU A 66 6.40 -20.62 -2.62
N ASP A 67 6.08 -19.40 -3.04
CA ASP A 67 6.88 -18.58 -3.96
C ASP A 67 8.00 -17.76 -3.26
N ASN A 68 8.30 -18.03 -1.97
CA ASN A 68 9.37 -17.38 -1.19
C ASN A 68 10.59 -18.31 -0.97
#